data_AF-X1MQX6-F1
#
_entry.id   AF-X1MQX6-F1
#
_cell.length_a   1.000
_cell.length_b   1.000
_cell.length_c   1.000
_cell.angle_alpha   90.00
_cell.angle_beta   90.00
_cell.angle_gamma   90.00
#
_symmetry.space_group_name_H-M   'P 1'
#
loop_
_entity.id
_entity.type
_entity.pdbx_description
1 polymer ?
#
loop_
_entity_poly.entity_id
_entity_poly.type
_entity_poly.pdbx_seq_one_letter_code
_entity_poly.pdbx_strand_id
1 'polypeptide(L)'
;MLFLVTYRWRDGEQEYYTRRFTNSEDLDEANRKAEAYLSDMWADRTINDNGDYQPPCGYPVVRVSSITGCATLEDAVKAIGFIDDDVAVEALSK
;
A
#
# COMPACT_ATOMS: atom_id res chain seq x y z
N MET A 1 4.48 -7.72 12.83
CA MET A 1 4.42 -8.42 11.54
C MET A 1 4.51 -7.38 10.43
N LEU A 2 5.13 -7.71 9.30
CA LEU A 2 5.24 -6.77 8.19
C LEU A 2 4.01 -6.91 7.29
N PHE A 3 3.47 -5.80 6.80
CA PHE A 3 2.35 -5.79 5.86
C PHE A 3 2.68 -4.90 4.69
N LEU A 4 2.44 -5.40 3.48
CA LEU A 4 2.48 -4.60 2.27
C LEU A 4 1.10 -3.98 2.03
N VAL A 5 1.05 -2.65 2.06
CA VAL A 5 -0.15 -1.88 1.72
C VAL A 5 0.00 -1.41 0.28
N THR A 6 -1.01 -1.71 -0.54
CA THR A 6 -1.11 -1.18 -1.91
C THR A 6 -2.15 -0.09 -1.95
N TYR A 7 -1.75 1.10 -2.39
CA TYR A 7 -2.64 2.23 -2.65
C TYR A 7 -2.93 2.32 -4.13
N ARG A 8 -4.19 2.54 -4.47
CA ARG A 8 -4.63 2.78 -5.83
C ARG A 8 -4.89 4.27 -5.99
N TRP A 9 -4.26 4.85 -7.01
CA TRP A 9 -4.39 6.26 -7.38
C TRP A 9 -5.11 6.36 -8.71
N ARG A 10 -6.03 7.30 -8.82
CA ARG A 10 -6.77 7.59 -10.05
C ARG A 10 -6.65 9.07 -10.39
N ASP A 11 -6.02 9.34 -11.53
CA ASP A 11 -5.83 10.67 -12.10
C ASP A 11 -6.58 10.76 -13.43
N GLY A 12 -7.81 11.28 -13.40
CA GLY A 12 -8.71 11.24 -14.54
C GLY A 12 -8.98 9.79 -15.00
N GLU A 13 -8.59 9.46 -16.23
CA GLU A 13 -8.71 8.12 -16.81
C GLU A 13 -7.53 7.20 -16.47
N GLN A 14 -6.43 7.74 -15.93
CA GLN A 14 -5.25 6.96 -15.59
C GLN A 14 -5.37 6.38 -14.17
N GLU A 15 -4.92 5.13 -14.03
CA GLU A 15 -4.84 4.44 -12.74
C GLU A 15 -3.43 3.90 -12.53
N TYR A 16 -2.89 4.10 -11.33
CA TYR A 16 -1.58 3.57 -10.96
C TYR A 16 -1.55 3.16 -9.49
N TYR A 17 -0.56 2.33 -9.13
CA TYR A 17 -0.48 1.68 -7.83
C TYR A 17 0.85 1.99 -7.16
N THR A 18 0.80 2.39 -5.89
CA THR A 18 2.01 2.54 -5.06
C THR A 18 1.95 1.55 -3.91
N ARG A 19 3.10 1.04 -3.48
CA ARG A 19 3.18 0.05 -2.40
C ARG A 19 4.04 0.58 -1.27
N ARG A 20 3.66 0.30 -0.02
CA ARG A 20 4.43 0.66 1.18
C ARG A 20 4.35 -0.44 2.22
N PHE A 21 5.46 -0.71 2.89
CA PHE A 21 5.44 -1.57 4.07
C PHE A 21 5.04 -0.81 5.33
N THR A 22 4.26 -1.47 6.17
CA THR A 22 4.00 -1.06 7.55
C THR A 22 4.31 -2.23 8.50
N ASN A 23 4.80 -1.91 9.70
CA ASN A 23 4.90 -2.88 10.78
C ASN A 23 3.68 -2.72 11.70
N SER A 24 2.95 -3.82 11.88
CA SER A 24 1.72 -3.89 12.68
C SER A 24 1.62 -5.25 13.38
N GLU A 25 0.89 -5.31 14.49
CA GLU A 25 0.57 -6.54 15.21
C GLU A 25 -0.32 -7.45 14.36
N ASP A 26 -1.34 -6.87 13.72
CA ASP A 26 -2.33 -7.57 12.91
C ASP A 26 -2.80 -6.74 11.69
N LEU A 27 -3.73 -7.34 10.92
CA LEU A 27 -4.26 -6.76 9.70
C LEU A 27 -5.14 -5.53 9.97
N ASP A 28 -5.87 -5.51 11.09
CA ASP A 28 -6.74 -4.40 11.47
C ASP A 28 -5.90 -3.16 11.83
N GLU A 29 -4.81 -3.35 12.57
CA GLU A 29 -3.86 -2.29 12.87
C GLU A 29 -3.12 -1.81 11.62
N ALA A 30 -2.76 -2.71 10.70
CA ALA A 30 -2.22 -2.33 9.40
C ALA A 30 -3.21 -1.48 8.59
N ASN A 31 -4.49 -1.83 8.57
CA ASN A 31 -5.52 -1.05 7.91
C ASN A 31 -5.70 0.33 8.54
N ARG A 32 -5.82 0.40 9.88
CA ARG A 32 -5.91 1.68 10.60
C ARG A 32 -4.71 2.59 10.31
N LYS A 33 -3.49 2.05 10.27
CA LYS A 33 -2.28 2.82 9.93
C LYS A 33 -2.27 3.29 8.48
N ALA A 34 -2.75 2.47 7.54
CA ALA A 34 -2.87 2.84 6.13
C ALA A 34 -3.90 3.96 5.91
N GLU A 35 -5.05 3.87 6.56
CA GLU A 35 -6.09 4.90 6.53
C GLU A 35 -5.60 6.18 7.21
N ALA A 36 -4.98 6.09 8.39
CA ALA A 36 -4.39 7.24 9.07
C ALA A 36 -3.33 7.95 8.21
N TYR A 37 -2.52 7.20 7.46
CA TYR A 37 -1.56 7.80 6.53
C TYR A 37 -2.23 8.62 5.41
N LEU A 38 -3.35 8.14 4.85
CA LEU A 38 -4.09 8.88 3.83
C LEU A 38 -4.81 10.09 4.45
N SER A 39 -5.36 9.93 5.66
CA SER A 39 -5.96 11.01 6.45
C SER A 39 -4.95 12.11 6.76
N ASP A 40 -3.74 11.77 7.22
CA ASP A 40 -2.69 12.75 7.51
C ASP A 40 -2.26 13.52 6.25
N MET A 41 -2.29 12.85 5.09
CA MET A 41 -1.90 13.47 3.82
C MET A 41 -2.95 14.48 3.31
N TRP A 42 -4.25 14.18 3.48
CA TRP A 42 -5.32 14.91 2.78
C TRP A 42 -6.42 15.49 3.68
N ALA A 43 -6.39 15.19 4.97
CA ALA A 43 -7.43 15.43 5.96
C ALA A 43 -8.76 14.70 5.67
N ASP A 44 -9.40 14.17 6.72
CA ASP A 44 -10.65 13.38 6.65
C ASP A 44 -11.81 14.06 5.92
N ARG A 45 -11.79 15.38 5.81
CA ARG A 45 -12.79 16.19 5.09
C ARG A 45 -12.84 15.94 3.58
N THR A 46 -11.91 15.15 3.04
CA THR A 46 -11.78 14.85 1.61
C THR A 46 -12.30 13.47 1.23
N ILE A 47 -12.84 12.70 2.18
CA ILE A 47 -13.32 11.34 1.92
C ILE A 47 -14.72 11.38 1.30
N ASN A 48 -14.92 10.67 0.19
CA ASN A 48 -16.23 10.54 -0.47
C ASN A 48 -17.05 9.36 0.11
N ASP A 49 -18.30 9.20 -0.35
CA ASP A 49 -19.20 8.13 0.10
C ASP A 49 -18.68 6.71 -0.17
N ASN A 50 -17.70 6.56 -1.07
CA ASN A 50 -17.07 5.27 -1.37
C ASN A 50 -15.84 4.99 -0.50
N GLY A 51 -15.49 5.90 0.43
CA GLY A 51 -14.28 5.81 1.24
C GLY A 51 -13.00 6.18 0.48
N ASP A 52 -13.11 6.78 -0.71
CA ASP A 52 -11.94 7.27 -1.44
C ASP A 52 -11.57 8.68 -0.95
N TYR A 53 -10.28 8.93 -0.76
CA TYR A 53 -9.76 10.25 -0.47
C TYR A 53 -9.71 11.05 -1.78
N GLN A 54 -10.40 12.19 -1.81
CA GLN A 54 -10.50 13.13 -2.93
C GLN A 54 -9.84 14.47 -2.56
N PRO A 55 -8.51 14.58 -2.73
CA PRO A 55 -7.83 15.80 -2.33
C PRO A 55 -8.29 17.00 -3.18
N PRO A 56 -8.27 18.21 -2.63
CA PRO A 56 -8.58 19.41 -3.40
C PRO A 56 -7.55 19.64 -4.52
N CYS A 57 -7.98 20.27 -5.62
CA CYS A 57 -7.11 20.84 -6.66
C CYS A 57 -6.19 19.86 -7.41
N GLY A 58 -6.74 19.06 -8.32
CA GLY A 58 -5.97 18.38 -9.38
C GLY A 58 -5.04 17.26 -8.92
N TYR A 59 -5.12 16.86 -7.65
CA TYR A 59 -4.43 15.68 -7.15
C TYR A 59 -5.24 14.40 -7.43
N PRO A 60 -4.58 13.26 -7.64
CA PRO A 60 -5.26 12.00 -7.90
C PRO A 60 -6.08 11.52 -6.70
N VAL A 61 -7.24 10.90 -6.98
CA VAL A 61 -8.06 10.22 -5.97
C VAL A 61 -7.31 8.99 -5.48
N VAL A 62 -7.25 8.76 -4.17
CA VAL A 62 -6.49 7.66 -3.59
C VAL A 62 -7.30 6.85 -2.60
N ARG A 63 -7.05 5.54 -2.55
CA ARG A 63 -7.58 4.66 -1.51
C ARG A 63 -6.64 3.50 -1.20
N VAL A 64 -6.84 2.88 -0.05
CA VAL A 64 -6.26 1.57 0.24
C VAL A 64 -6.91 0.54 -0.70
N SER A 65 -6.09 -0.16 -1.49
CA SER A 65 -6.56 -1.16 -2.46
C SER A 65 -6.45 -2.57 -1.91
N SER A 66 -5.35 -2.89 -1.26
CA SER A 66 -5.12 -4.20 -0.63
C SER A 66 -4.07 -4.10 0.47
N ILE A 67 -4.14 -5.04 1.41
CA ILE A 67 -3.16 -5.22 2.47
C ILE A 67 -2.78 -6.69 2.51
N THR A 68 -1.49 -6.98 2.37
CA THR A 68 -0.96 -8.35 2.36
C THR A 68 -0.03 -8.53 3.56
N GLY A 69 -0.31 -9.53 4.40
CA GLY A 69 0.59 -9.91 5.48
C GLY A 69 1.84 -10.63 4.95
N CYS A 70 3.00 -10.25 5.47
CA CYS A 70 4.29 -10.87 5.17
C CYS A 70 4.83 -11.47 6.47
N ALA A 71 4.76 -12.80 6.58
CA ALA A 71 5.23 -13.52 7.77
C ALA A 71 6.77 -13.59 7.80
N THR A 72 7.40 -13.57 6.63
CA THR A 72 8.84 -13.62 6.44
C THR A 72 9.35 -12.46 5.58
N LEU A 73 10.68 -12.25 5.59
CA LEU A 73 11.32 -11.31 4.66
C LEU A 73 11.17 -11.75 3.20
N GLU A 74 11.19 -13.06 2.95
CA GLU A 74 10.96 -13.62 1.61
C GLU A 74 9.56 -13.27 1.09
N ASP A 75 8.52 -13.38 1.93
CA ASP A 75 7.16 -12.95 1.59
C ASP A 75 7.12 -11.47 1.24
N ALA A 76 7.85 -10.65 1.98
CA ALA A 76 7.95 -9.21 1.71
C ALA A 76 8.58 -8.95 0.33
N VAL A 77 9.70 -9.61 0.02
CA VAL A 77 10.39 -9.46 -1.27
C VAL A 77 9.53 -9.96 -2.44
N LYS A 78 8.80 -11.07 -2.27
CA LYS A 78 7.83 -11.56 -3.25
C LYS A 78 6.70 -10.55 -3.47
N ALA A 79 6.15 -9.99 -2.38
CA ALA A 79 5.01 -9.09 -2.43
C ALA A 79 5.30 -7.76 -3.17
N ILE A 80 6.55 -7.27 -3.14
CA ILE A 80 6.94 -6.07 -3.91
C ILE A 80 7.13 -6.35 -5.41
N GLY A 81 7.13 -7.61 -5.84
CA GLY A 81 7.33 -7.99 -7.24
C GLY A 81 8.79 -7.94 -7.69
N PHE A 82 9.75 -8.05 -6.77
CA PHE A 82 11.18 -8.17 -7.11
C PHE A 82 11.58 -9.61 -7.51
N ILE A 83 10.66 -10.57 -7.41
CA ILE A 83 10.86 -11.96 -7.82
C ILE A 83 9.85 -12.26 -8.94
N ASP A 84 10.04 -11.62 -10.08
CA ASP A 84 9.80 -12.29 -11.36
C ASP A 84 11.17 -12.82 -11.81
N ASP A 85 11.38 -14.13 -11.66
CA ASP A 85 12.41 -14.94 -12.36
C ASP A 85 13.85 -14.39 -12.52
N ASP A 86 14.42 -13.72 -11.51
CA ASP A 86 15.81 -13.25 -11.60
C ASP A 86 16.73 -13.83 -10.51
N VAL A 87 17.93 -14.21 -10.96
CA VAL A 87 19.01 -15.03 -10.35
C VAL A 87 19.52 -14.54 -8.97
N ALA A 88 18.92 -13.50 -8.40
CA ALA A 88 19.40 -12.82 -7.20
C ALA A 88 19.16 -13.57 -5.88
N VAL A 89 18.20 -14.50 -5.80
CA VAL A 89 17.85 -15.21 -4.54
C VAL A 89 18.91 -16.25 -4.13
N GLU A 90 19.63 -16.84 -5.09
CA GLU A 90 20.73 -17.78 -4.77
C GLU A 90 21.90 -17.11 -4.05
N ALA A 91 22.06 -15.79 -4.17
CA ALA A 91 23.13 -15.04 -3.51
C ALA A 91 22.84 -14.72 -2.04
N LEU A 92 21.57 -14.73 -1.63
CA LEU A 92 21.14 -14.44 -0.25
C LEU A 92 20.93 -15.71 0.59
N SER A 93 21.02 -16.89 -0.05
CA SER A 93 20.85 -18.21 0.59
C SER A 93 22.18 -18.90 0.94
N LYS A 94 23.29 -18.16 0.93
CA LYS A 94 24.63 -18.65 1.31
C LYS A 94 25.13 -17.98 2.58
#